data_AF-Q7MS90-F1
#
_entry.id   AF-Q7MS90-F1
#
_cell.length_a   1.000
_cell.length_b   1.000
_cell.length_c   1.000
_cell.angle_alpha   90.00
_cell.angle_beta   90.00
_cell.angle_gamma   90.00
#
_symmetry.space_group_name_H-M   'P 1'
#
loop_
_entity.id
_entity.type
_entity.pdbx_description
1 polymer ?
#
loop_
_entity_poly.entity_id
_entity_poly.type
_entity_poly.pdbx_seq_one_letter_code
_entity_poly.pdbx_strand_id
1 'polypeptide(L)' 'MRAKERRLHFLIQGILYLGIGISLAGCLYPNKCGVSTYLYDDKEAYYDSQGTYREKCPPNNVMNYRDLGVKGAE' A
#
# COMPACT_ATOMS: atom_id res chain seq x y z
N MET A 1 -4.69 -35.93 -28.08
CA MET A 1 -4.36 -35.82 -26.63
C MET A 1 -3.26 -34.79 -26.34
N ARG A 2 -2.11 -34.79 -27.03
CA ARG A 2 -0.97 -33.85 -26.80
C ARG A 2 -1.26 -32.33 -26.84
N ALA A 3 -2.26 -31.86 -27.59
CA ALA A 3 -2.56 -30.43 -27.68
C ALA A 3 -3.25 -29.86 -26.42
N LYS A 4 -4.03 -30.69 -25.70
CA LYS A 4 -4.73 -30.32 -24.46
C LYS A 4 -3.75 -30.21 -23.30
N GLU A 5 -2.80 -31.14 -23.20
CA GLU A 5 -1.70 -31.09 -22.22
C GLU A 5 -0.82 -29.85 -22.40
N ARG A 6 -0.43 -29.52 -23.64
CA ARG A 6 0.35 -28.29 -23.90
C ARG A 6 -0.40 -27.03 -23.47
N ARG A 7 -1.70 -26.93 -23.75
CA ARG A 7 -2.53 -25.80 -23.29
C ARG A 7 -2.64 -25.74 -21.76
N LEU A 8 -2.75 -26.90 -21.11
CA LEU A 8 -2.76 -26.98 -19.65
C LEU A 8 -1.42 -26.50 -19.05
N HIS A 9 -0.28 -26.88 -19.63
CA HIS A 9 1.03 -26.39 -19.20
C HIS A 9 1.17 -24.87 -19.35
N PHE A 10 0.74 -24.29 -20.48
CA PHE A 10 0.77 -22.83 -20.65
C PHE A 10 -0.13 -22.10 -19.66
N LEU A 11 -1.29 -22.66 -19.32
CA LEU A 11 -2.18 -22.10 -18.30
C LEU A 11 -1.56 -22.17 -16.90
N ILE A 12 -1.00 -23.31 -16.52
CA ILE A 12 -0.33 -23.49 -15.22
C ILE A 12 0.88 -22.55 -15.10
N GLN A 13 1.69 -22.45 -16.16
CA GLN A 13 2.85 -21.55 -16.19
C GLN A 13 2.40 -20.07 -16.08
N GLY A 14 1.33 -19.70 -16.77
CA GLY A 14 0.76 -18.34 -16.69
C GLY A 14 0.25 -18.01 -15.29
N ILE A 15 -0.47 -18.93 -14.64
CA ILE A 15 -0.94 -18.78 -13.26
C ILE A 15 0.24 -18.66 -12.28
N LEU A 16 1.28 -19.47 -12.48
CA LEU A 16 2.50 -19.41 -11.66
C LEU A 16 3.17 -18.03 -11.74
N TYR A 17 3.38 -17.51 -12.96
CA TYR A 17 4.00 -16.18 -13.13
C TYR A 17 3.12 -15.06 -12.58
N LEU A 18 1.80 -15.16 -12.71
CA LEU A 18 0.87 -14.18 -12.12
C LEU A 18 0.94 -14.20 -10.58
N GLY A 19 0.96 -15.38 -9.97
CA GLY A 19 1.08 -15.52 -8.51
C GLY A 19 2.39 -14.97 -7.96
N ILE A 20 3.50 -15.20 -8.67
CA ILE A 20 4.81 -14.62 -8.34
C ILE A 20 4.75 -13.09 -8.45
N GLY A 21 4.20 -12.55 -9.54
CA GLY A 21 4.10 -11.10 -9.74
C GLY A 21 3.34 -10.38 -8.62
N ILE A 22 2.20 -10.93 -8.19
CA ILE A 22 1.40 -10.35 -7.10
C ILE A 22 2.15 -10.41 -5.76
N SER A 23 2.91 -11.48 -5.53
CA SER A 23 3.63 -11.69 -4.27
C SER A 23 4.85 -10.77 -4.12
N LEU A 24 5.48 -10.36 -5.23
CA LEU A 24 6.63 -9.44 -5.23
C LEU A 24 6.24 -7.96 -5.36
N ALA A 25 4.99 -7.63 -5.67
CA ALA A 25 4.54 -6.24 -5.81
C ALA A 25 4.50 -5.46 -4.48
N GLY A 26 4.63 -6.17 -3.35
CA GLY A 26 4.48 -5.58 -2.01
C GLY A 26 3.00 -5.30 -1.68
N CYS A 27 2.73 -5.05 -0.40
CA CYS A 27 1.40 -4.70 0.08
C CYS A 27 1.32 -3.18 0.31
N LEU A 28 0.24 -2.56 -0.17
CA LEU A 28 -0.11 -1.19 0.16
C LEU A 28 -1.20 -1.22 1.23
N TYR A 29 -0.95 -0.56 2.34
CA TYR A 29 -1.85 -0.50 3.49
C TYR A 29 -2.43 0.93 3.62
N PRO A 30 -3.76 1.07 3.62
CA PRO A 30 -4.40 2.35 3.95
C PRO A 30 -4.31 2.59 5.46
N ASN A 31 -3.99 3.82 5.86
CA ASN A 31 -4.03 4.30 7.24
C ASN A 31 -4.75 5.66 7.32
N LYS A 32 -4.70 6.35 8.46
CA LYS A 32 -5.40 7.64 8.63
C LYS A 32 -4.77 8.74 7.77
N CYS A 33 -3.46 8.68 7.52
CA CYS A 33 -2.73 9.67 6.75
C CYS A 33 -2.82 9.47 5.23
N GLY A 34 -2.96 8.23 4.77
CA GLY A 34 -2.81 7.91 3.36
C GLY A 34 -2.64 6.42 3.07
N VAL A 35 -1.90 6.12 2.01
CA VAL A 35 -1.51 4.76 1.65
C VAL A 35 0.01 4.62 1.78
N SER A 36 0.45 3.58 2.50
CA SER A 36 1.86 3.31 2.80
C SER A 36 2.22 1.86 2.52
N THR A 37 3.51 1.57 2.36
CA THR A 37 4.05 0.20 2.37
C THR A 37 4.18 -0.38 3.78
N TYR A 38 3.91 0.43 4.82
CA TYR A 38 3.96 0.05 6.22
C TYR A 38 2.56 -0.02 6.83
N LEU A 39 2.34 -1.01 7.69
CA LEU A 39 1.04 -1.25 8.33
C LEU A 39 0.72 -0.22 9.43
N TYR A 40 1.75 0.34 10.07
CA TYR A 40 1.59 1.26 11.19
C TYR A 40 1.45 2.71 10.73
N ASP A 41 0.71 3.48 11.51
CA ASP A 41 0.50 4.89 11.27
C ASP A 41 1.73 5.65 11.80
N ASP A 42 2.66 6.00 10.92
CA ASP A 42 3.92 6.70 11.24
C ASP A 42 3.68 8.18 11.60
N LYS A 43 2.71 8.46 12.47
CA LYS A 43 2.41 9.83 12.90
C LYS A 43 3.46 10.33 13.87
N GLU A 44 3.93 11.55 13.62
CA GLU A 44 4.73 12.29 14.58
C GLU A 44 3.80 12.99 15.58
N ALA A 45 3.98 12.67 16.86
CA ALA A 45 3.25 13.29 17.96
C ALA A 45 4.18 14.26 18.73
N TYR A 46 3.73 15.50 18.92
CA TYR A 46 4.49 16.53 19.65
C TYR A 46 3.56 17.48 20.40
N TYR A 47 4.08 18.19 21.39
CA TYR A 47 3.39 19.30 22.04
C TYR A 47 3.89 20.61 21.44
N ASP A 48 2.97 21.50 21.08
CA ASP A 48 3.34 22.85 20.61
C ASP A 48 3.78 23.74 21.78
N SER A 49 4.24 24.95 21.47
CA SER A 49 4.74 25.91 22.47
C SER A 49 3.66 26.35 23.47
N GLN A 50 2.38 26.07 23.21
CA GLN A 50 1.28 26.35 24.13
C GLN A 50 0.91 25.13 24.99
N GLY A 51 1.64 24.02 24.84
CA GLY A 51 1.34 22.75 25.52
C GLY A 51 0.17 21.99 24.90
N THR A 52 -0.24 22.33 23.67
CA THR A 52 -1.32 21.59 22.98
C THR A 52 -0.72 20.39 22.27
N TYR A 53 -1.33 19.22 22.46
CA TYR A 53 -0.96 18.01 21.74
C TYR A 53 -1.31 18.13 20.25
N ARG A 54 -0.35 17.79 19.39
CA ARG A 54 -0.46 17.81 17.93
C ARG A 54 0.01 16.49 17.35
N GLU A 55 -0.70 16.01 16.34
CA GLU A 55 -0.28 14.90 15.49
C GLU A 55 -0.03 15.42 14.08
N LYS A 56 1.03 14.93 13.44
CA LYS A 56 1.34 15.25 12.05
C LYS A 56 1.66 13.99 11.28
N CYS A 57 1.01 13.84 10.13
CA CYS A 57 1.34 12.80 9.18
C CYS A 57 2.71 13.07 8.56
N PRO A 58 3.55 12.03 8.38
CA PRO A 58 4.87 12.20 7.84
C PRO A 58 4.76 12.63 6.37
N PRO A 59 5.62 13.55 5.91
CA PRO A 59 5.60 14.00 4.51
C PRO A 59 6.19 12.95 3.56
N ASN A 60 6.92 11.98 4.10
CA ASN A 60 7.70 10.99 3.35
C ASN A 60 7.15 9.60 3.66
N ASN A 61 7.31 8.64 2.73
CA ASN A 61 6.93 7.23 2.87
C ASN A 61 5.41 6.95 2.96
N VAL A 62 4.57 7.98 2.87
CA VAL A 62 3.10 7.85 2.81
C VAL A 62 2.59 8.71 1.66
N MET A 63 1.79 8.12 0.77
CA MET A 63 1.02 8.89 -0.21
C MET A 63 -0.17 9.53 0.52
N ASN A 64 -0.03 10.80 0.87
CA ASN A 64 -0.98 11.50 1.72
C ASN A 64 -2.30 11.77 0.99
N TYR A 65 -3.44 11.55 1.65
CA TYR A 65 -4.75 11.79 1.02
C TYR A 65 -4.98 13.25 0.62
N ARG A 66 -4.36 14.19 1.35
CA ARG A 66 -4.37 15.62 1.00
C ARG A 66 -3.74 15.89 -0.36
N ASP A 67 -2.66 15.19 -0.70
CA ASP A 67 -1.95 15.38 -1.96
C ASP A 67 -2.70 14.74 -3.13
N LEU A 68 -3.54 13.74 -2.84
CA LEU A 68 -4.42 13.07 -3.79
C LEU A 68 -5.75 13.80 -4.02
N GLY A 69 -6.01 14.92 -3.32
CA GLY A 69 -7.23 15.70 -3.45
C GLY A 69 -8.47 15.04 -2.83
N VAL A 70 -8.30 14.05 -1.96
CA VAL A 70 -9.41 13.41 -1.22
C VAL A 70 -9.84 14.34 -0.09
N LYS A 71 -11.05 14.90 -0.20
CA LYS A 71 -11.61 15.80 0.82
C LYS A 71 -12.15 15.01 2.01
N GLY A 72 -11.76 15.39 3.23
CA GLY A 72 -12.27 14.80 4.49
C GLY A 72 -11.37 13.77 5.18
N ALA A 73 -10.12 13.64 4.74
CA ALA A 73 -9.10 12.88 5.48
C ALA A 73 -8.34 13.83 6.43
N GLU A 74 -8.67 13.76 7.72
CA GLU A 74 -7.97 14.44 8.83
C GLU A 74 -7.32 13.42 9.77
#